data_AF-A0A6A2FJU8-F1
#
_entry.id   AF-A0A6A2FJU8-F1
#
_cell.length_a   1.000
_cell.length_b   1.000
_cell.length_c   1.000
_cell.angle_alpha   90.00
_cell.angle_beta   90.00
_cell.angle_gamma   90.00
#
_symmetry.space_group_name_H-M   'P 1'
#
loop_
_entity.id
_entity.type
_entity.pdbx_description
1 polymer ?
#
loop_
_entity_poly.entity_id
_entity_poly.type
_entity_poly.pdbx_seq_one_letter_code
_entity_poly.pdbx_strand_id
1 'polypeptide(L)'
;MIPLLQVPLLRLVPKCCCRQTPKASALLPWHLHNKPNIVRLYLRNNPSGFFVVIISEVFIHKGNMVKKGAILLCAVTALLYSCKKDNPPAAAQKPEGFSQKVLVEKFTTTSCGNCGRADLDIEAFKKQYNGKVISVHYHLPTGQFGGDSMATLEGQNIAAMFGLLGTPFAAINRNHLPGDTTKLLFAGGNWGTPIAGNVALQPACGISVDASTINNSMMDVKVGVKFSQTIIEPLSLTVLLLEDSVTGDEGYWQANYYNTDATVPQLFGRGHPIKNYVHNDVYRAAISPFWGQAIPAGNTLANTQYSATFSIDISAYRKPHLKVVAFIHGQGDAMRLHKYKVLNAQEVHAGNAQPF
;
A
#
# COMPACT_ATOMS: atom_id res chain seq x y z
N MET A 1 54.68 10.38 -21.16
CA MET A 1 55.01 9.00 -20.73
C MET A 1 54.53 8.79 -19.31
N ILE A 2 53.36 8.18 -19.14
CA ILE A 2 52.89 7.52 -17.91
C ILE A 2 51.96 6.39 -18.41
N PRO A 3 52.27 5.10 -18.21
CA PRO A 3 51.41 4.02 -18.66
C PRO A 3 50.36 3.60 -17.61
N LEU A 4 49.31 3.01 -18.16
CA LEU A 4 48.07 2.54 -17.55
C LEU A 4 48.26 1.54 -16.39
N LEU A 5 47.37 1.62 -15.40
CA LEU A 5 47.05 0.51 -14.49
C LEU A 5 45.78 -0.22 -14.97
N GLN A 6 45.90 -1.53 -15.20
CA GLN A 6 44.77 -2.44 -15.45
C GLN A 6 44.19 -2.97 -14.13
N VAL A 7 42.85 -3.09 -14.11
CA VAL A 7 42.04 -3.74 -13.06
C VAL A 7 41.73 -5.19 -13.49
N PRO A 8 41.80 -6.19 -12.60
CA PRO A 8 41.17 -7.48 -12.85
C PRO A 8 39.79 -7.59 -12.19
N LEU A 9 38.82 -7.98 -13.00
CA LEU A 9 37.48 -8.45 -12.64
C LEU A 9 37.56 -9.83 -11.96
N LEU A 10 36.85 -10.04 -10.84
CA LEU A 10 36.54 -11.40 -10.37
C LEU A 10 35.02 -11.64 -10.38
N ARG A 11 34.62 -12.66 -11.14
CA ARG A 11 33.25 -13.18 -11.28
C ARG A 11 32.87 -14.05 -10.08
N LEU A 12 31.64 -13.89 -9.59
CA LEU A 12 31.00 -14.79 -8.63
C LEU A 12 30.26 -15.92 -9.36
N VAL A 13 30.44 -17.16 -8.91
CA VAL A 13 29.67 -18.34 -9.32
C VAL A 13 28.94 -18.88 -8.07
N PRO A 14 27.62 -19.12 -8.10
CA PRO A 14 26.91 -19.72 -6.98
C PRO A 14 26.96 -21.26 -7.04
N LYS A 15 27.26 -21.90 -5.91
CA LYS A 15 27.03 -23.34 -5.70
C LYS A 15 25.94 -23.54 -4.65
N CYS A 16 24.88 -24.24 -5.04
CA CYS A 16 23.91 -24.87 -4.14
C CYS A 16 24.53 -26.11 -3.46
N CYS A 17 24.27 -26.31 -2.17
CA CYS A 17 23.96 -27.64 -1.61
C CYS A 17 23.30 -27.56 -0.22
N CYS A 18 22.49 -28.57 0.09
CA CYS A 18 21.55 -28.69 1.21
C CYS A 18 22.14 -29.16 2.56
N ARG A 19 21.39 -28.82 3.63
CA ARG A 19 21.06 -29.52 4.89
C ARG A 19 22.02 -29.58 6.12
N GLN A 20 21.40 -29.19 7.26
CA GLN A 20 21.46 -29.68 8.66
C GLN A 20 22.38 -29.02 9.74
N THR A 21 21.76 -28.11 10.52
CA THR A 21 21.70 -27.94 12.01
C THR A 21 22.96 -27.76 12.90
N PRO A 22 22.82 -27.13 14.10
CA PRO A 22 23.76 -26.13 14.62
C PRO A 22 24.69 -26.63 15.73
N LYS A 23 25.88 -26.01 15.86
CA LYS A 23 26.55 -25.71 17.14
C LYS A 23 27.89 -24.98 16.96
N ALA A 24 28.18 -24.16 17.97
CA ALA A 24 29.49 -23.69 18.43
C ALA A 24 30.26 -22.65 17.58
N SER A 25 30.30 -21.46 18.16
CA SER A 25 31.23 -20.35 17.98
C SER A 25 32.71 -20.76 17.87
N ALA A 26 33.39 -20.28 16.82
CA ALA A 26 34.85 -20.34 16.66
C ALA A 26 35.45 -18.93 16.70
N LEU A 27 36.46 -18.75 17.55
CA LEU A 27 37.31 -17.56 17.68
C LEU A 27 38.54 -17.72 16.74
N LEU A 28 38.90 -16.65 16.02
CA LEU A 28 40.20 -16.49 15.37
C LEU A 28 41.04 -15.48 16.17
N PRO A 29 42.32 -15.77 16.51
CA PRO A 29 43.20 -14.79 17.13
C PRO A 29 44.00 -14.00 16.07
N TRP A 30 44.05 -12.68 16.23
CA TRP A 30 45.09 -11.84 15.64
C TRP A 30 46.15 -11.52 16.70
N HIS A 31 47.42 -11.73 16.34
CA HIS A 31 48.58 -11.41 17.15
C HIS A 31 48.93 -9.93 17.07
N LEU A 32 49.17 -9.29 18.22
CA LEU A 32 49.96 -8.06 18.34
C LEU A 32 50.86 -8.15 19.57
N HIS A 33 52.14 -7.84 19.36
CA HIS A 33 53.23 -7.84 20.32
C HIS A 33 53.04 -6.78 21.41
N ASN A 34 52.79 -7.21 22.64
CA ASN A 34 53.43 -6.75 23.89
C ASN A 34 52.73 -7.46 25.05
N LYS A 35 53.48 -8.00 26.02
CA LYS A 35 52.92 -8.74 27.15
C LYS A 35 52.24 -7.79 28.15
N PRO A 36 50.96 -8.02 28.50
CA PRO A 36 50.54 -7.86 29.88
C PRO A 36 49.76 -9.07 30.40
N ASN A 37 49.65 -9.17 31.72
CA ASN A 37 49.01 -10.26 32.45
C ASN A 37 47.63 -10.62 31.90
N ILE A 38 47.36 -11.92 31.69
CA ILE A 38 46.07 -12.43 31.20
C ILE A 38 45.14 -12.65 32.40
N VAL A 39 44.03 -11.91 32.45
CA VAL A 39 42.89 -12.20 33.33
C VAL A 39 41.77 -12.76 32.47
N ARG A 40 41.32 -13.99 32.74
CA ARG A 40 40.13 -14.57 32.09
C ARG A 40 38.90 -14.30 32.97
N LEU A 41 37.92 -13.58 32.43
CA LEU A 41 36.63 -13.34 33.06
C LEU A 41 35.58 -14.25 32.41
N TYR A 42 34.83 -14.98 33.24
CA TYR A 42 33.68 -15.77 32.79
C TYR A 42 32.39 -15.08 33.23
N LEU A 43 31.55 -14.73 32.25
CA LEU A 43 30.18 -14.28 32.48
C LEU A 43 29.24 -15.46 32.25
N ARG A 44 28.49 -15.85 33.29
CA ARG A 44 27.47 -16.89 33.20
C ARG A 44 26.09 -16.24 33.18
N ASN A 45 25.34 -16.44 32.10
CA ASN A 45 23.95 -16.00 32.01
C ASN A 45 23.08 -16.82 32.97
N ASN A 46 22.31 -16.13 33.82
CA ASN A 46 21.28 -16.72 34.67
C ASN A 46 19.90 -16.20 34.22
N PRO A 47 18.87 -17.06 34.04
CA PRO A 47 17.54 -16.65 33.56
C PRO A 47 16.79 -15.60 34.41
N SER A 48 17.34 -15.16 35.55
CA SER A 48 16.78 -14.11 36.41
C SER A 48 17.45 -12.72 36.28
N GLY A 49 18.32 -12.51 35.28
CA GLY A 49 18.83 -11.17 34.94
C GLY A 49 19.97 -10.62 35.82
N PHE A 50 20.57 -11.46 36.67
CA PHE A 50 21.76 -11.09 37.45
C PHE A 50 23.04 -11.67 36.82
N PHE A 51 24.07 -10.83 36.66
CA PHE A 51 25.42 -11.25 36.26
C PHE A 51 26.29 -11.43 37.49
N VAL A 52 26.83 -12.63 37.67
CA VAL A 52 27.89 -12.89 38.66
C VAL A 52 29.21 -12.97 37.91
N VAL A 53 30.16 -12.10 38.28
CA VAL A 53 31.52 -12.14 37.75
C VAL A 53 32.35 -13.05 38.64
N ILE A 54 32.79 -14.19 38.11
CA ILE A 54 33.72 -15.09 38.81
C ILE A 54 35.09 -14.96 38.14
N ILE A 55 36.09 -14.52 38.89
CA ILE A 55 37.49 -14.52 38.45
C ILE A 55 38.09 -15.85 38.88
N SER A 56 38.40 -16.73 37.92
CA SER A 56 39.18 -17.93 38.17
C SER A 56 40.56 -17.77 37.53
N GLU A 57 41.56 -17.53 38.39
CA GLU A 57 43.00 -17.53 38.14
C GLU A 57 43.66 -16.22 37.64
N VAL A 58 44.70 -15.80 38.38
CA VAL A 58 45.62 -14.72 38.04
C VAL A 58 47.02 -15.34 37.94
N PHE A 59 47.66 -15.24 36.77
CA PHE A 59 49.05 -15.65 36.60
C PHE A 59 49.97 -14.42 36.70
N ILE A 60 50.84 -14.39 37.70
CA ILE A 60 51.87 -13.34 37.86
C ILE A 60 53.22 -13.96 37.48
N HIS A 61 53.87 -13.40 36.45
CA HIS A 61 55.23 -13.80 36.06
C HIS A 61 56.27 -12.86 36.67
N LYS A 62 57.15 -13.41 37.53
CA LYS A 62 58.47 -12.85 37.85
C LYS A 62 59.51 -13.96 37.70
N GLY A 63 60.24 -13.95 36.58
CA GLY A 63 61.25 -14.98 36.26
C GLY A 63 60.67 -16.39 35.97
N ASN A 64 61.57 -17.39 35.87
CA ASN A 64 61.27 -18.77 35.44
C ASN A 64 60.51 -19.65 36.46
N MET A 65 59.71 -19.08 37.36
CA MET A 65 58.92 -19.86 38.32
C MET A 65 57.46 -19.38 38.37
N VAL A 66 56.51 -20.31 38.25
CA VAL A 66 55.06 -20.08 38.40
C VAL A 66 54.65 -20.45 39.83
N LYS A 67 54.11 -19.49 40.60
CA LYS A 67 53.44 -19.77 41.89
C LYS A 67 51.94 -19.53 41.76
N LYS A 68 51.12 -20.49 42.20
CA LYS A 68 49.66 -20.38 42.28
C LYS A 68 49.28 -19.66 43.57
N GLY A 69 48.47 -18.61 43.49
CA GLY A 69 47.90 -17.92 44.64
C GLY A 69 46.45 -17.54 44.37
N ALA A 70 45.56 -17.80 45.33
CA ALA A 70 44.15 -17.43 45.27
C ALA A 70 43.94 -16.11 46.04
N ILE A 71 43.32 -15.11 45.41
CA ILE A 71 42.89 -13.87 46.05
C ILE A 71 41.36 -13.90 46.15
N LEU A 72 40.84 -13.84 47.37
CA LEU A 72 39.41 -13.74 47.65
C LEU A 72 39.04 -12.25 47.74
N LEU A 73 38.28 -11.73 46.79
CA LEU A 73 37.77 -10.36 46.81
C LEU A 73 36.30 -10.38 47.24
N CYS A 74 35.98 -9.78 48.39
CA CYS A 74 34.61 -9.62 48.86
C CYS A 74 33.82 -8.68 47.94
N ALA A 75 32.72 -9.15 47.38
CA ALA A 75 31.81 -8.35 46.58
C ALA A 75 30.98 -7.40 47.48
N VAL A 76 31.15 -6.10 47.29
CA VAL A 76 30.27 -5.07 47.88
C VAL A 76 29.05 -4.93 46.98
N THR A 77 27.88 -5.36 47.46
CA THR A 77 26.60 -5.17 46.78
C THR A 77 26.06 -3.76 47.07
N ALA A 78 26.17 -2.86 46.10
CA ALA A 78 25.46 -1.58 46.13
C ALA A 78 23.97 -1.81 45.80
N LEU A 79 23.09 -1.58 46.78
CA LEU A 79 21.64 -1.55 46.59
C LEU A 79 21.26 -0.20 45.96
N LEU A 80 21.05 -0.19 44.64
CA LEU A 80 20.36 0.92 43.97
C LEU A 80 18.85 0.71 44.08
N TYR A 81 18.22 1.42 45.01
CA TYR A 81 16.77 1.56 45.09
C TYR A 81 16.32 2.51 43.98
N SER A 82 15.80 1.96 42.88
CA SER A 82 15.13 2.73 41.83
C SER A 82 13.62 2.58 42.02
N CYS A 83 12.96 3.67 42.43
CA CYS A 83 11.50 3.75 42.46
C CYS A 83 10.96 3.68 41.03
N LYS A 84 10.46 2.51 40.62
CA LYS A 84 9.58 2.41 39.45
C LYS A 84 8.26 3.10 39.80
N LYS A 85 7.95 4.21 39.13
CA LYS A 85 6.55 4.53 38.85
C LYS A 85 6.10 3.52 37.80
N ASP A 86 5.21 2.63 38.19
CA ASP A 86 4.55 1.69 37.30
C ASP A 86 3.63 2.46 36.35
N ASN A 87 4.19 3.00 35.27
CA ASN A 87 3.41 3.14 34.06
C ASN A 87 3.24 1.71 33.52
N PRO A 88 2.01 1.22 33.33
CA PRO A 88 1.80 -0.03 32.61
C PRO A 88 2.60 0.07 31.30
N PRO A 89 3.36 -0.96 30.90
CA PRO A 89 3.91 -0.98 29.56
C PRO A 89 2.72 -0.75 28.62
N ALA A 90 2.83 0.27 27.76
CA ALA A 90 1.83 0.53 26.74
C ALA A 90 1.53 -0.83 26.10
N ALA A 91 0.29 -1.31 26.27
CA ALA A 91 -0.11 -2.61 25.77
C ALA A 91 0.34 -2.65 24.31
N ALA A 92 1.15 -3.65 23.95
CA ALA A 92 1.50 -3.87 22.56
C ALA A 92 0.17 -4.07 21.83
N GLN A 93 -0.29 -3.01 21.18
CA GLN A 93 -1.52 -3.06 20.42
C GLN A 93 -1.28 -4.12 19.35
N LYS A 94 -2.09 -5.18 19.40
CA LYS A 94 -2.24 -6.12 18.28
C LYS A 94 -2.31 -5.25 17.01
N PRO A 95 -1.49 -5.50 15.97
CA PRO A 95 -1.60 -4.73 14.75
C PRO A 95 -3.07 -4.77 14.33
N GLU A 96 -3.71 -3.60 14.22
CA GLU A 96 -5.08 -3.53 13.74
C GLU A 96 -5.10 -4.25 12.39
N GLY A 97 -5.85 -5.36 12.32
CA GLY A 97 -5.91 -6.20 11.14
C GLY A 97 -6.77 -5.53 10.09
N PHE A 98 -6.23 -4.52 9.42
CA PHE A 98 -6.92 -3.86 8.32
C PHE A 98 -7.09 -4.85 7.16
N SER A 99 -8.22 -4.74 6.45
CA SER A 99 -8.42 -5.49 5.21
C SER A 99 -7.82 -4.74 4.03
N GLN A 100 -6.97 -5.40 3.25
CA GLN A 100 -6.54 -4.86 1.96
C GLN A 100 -7.73 -4.78 1.01
N LYS A 101 -7.89 -3.62 0.39
CA LYS A 101 -8.77 -3.41 -0.74
C LYS A 101 -7.96 -3.06 -2.00
N VAL A 102 -8.56 -3.30 -3.16
CA VAL A 102 -7.96 -3.04 -4.47
C VAL A 102 -8.79 -1.97 -5.16
N LEU A 103 -8.15 -0.86 -5.51
CA LEU A 103 -8.73 0.17 -6.34
C LEU A 103 -8.51 -0.17 -7.82
N VAL A 104 -9.59 -0.16 -8.59
CA VAL A 104 -9.63 -0.34 -10.05
C VAL A 104 -10.12 0.96 -10.68
N GLU A 105 -9.17 1.73 -11.22
CA GLU A 105 -9.47 2.97 -11.92
C GLU A 105 -9.61 2.68 -13.41
N LYS A 106 -10.84 2.44 -13.86
CA LYS A 106 -11.18 2.10 -15.26
C LYS A 106 -11.39 3.37 -16.08
N PHE A 107 -10.77 3.44 -17.26
CA PHE A 107 -11.02 4.45 -18.28
C PHE A 107 -11.95 3.89 -19.35
N THR A 108 -13.00 4.63 -19.68
CA THR A 108 -14.09 4.14 -20.52
C THR A 108 -14.73 5.25 -21.35
N THR A 109 -15.52 4.85 -22.35
CA THR A 109 -16.36 5.73 -23.16
C THR A 109 -17.60 4.96 -23.60
N THR A 110 -18.72 5.64 -23.85
CA THR A 110 -19.91 4.95 -24.38
C THR A 110 -19.71 4.41 -25.79
N SER A 111 -18.79 4.97 -26.59
CA SER A 111 -18.46 4.46 -27.94
C SER A 111 -17.60 3.19 -27.94
N CYS A 112 -17.08 2.77 -26.79
CA CYS A 112 -16.21 1.61 -26.67
C CYS A 112 -17.00 0.29 -26.61
N GLY A 113 -17.03 -0.48 -27.70
CA GLY A 113 -17.79 -1.73 -27.80
C GLY A 113 -17.41 -2.84 -26.81
N ASN A 114 -16.19 -2.81 -26.27
CA ASN A 114 -15.71 -3.77 -25.27
C ASN A 114 -15.96 -3.32 -23.82
N CYS A 115 -16.36 -2.07 -23.59
CA CYS A 115 -16.44 -1.51 -22.25
C CYS A 115 -17.56 -2.11 -21.40
N GLY A 116 -18.68 -2.53 -22.03
CA GLY A 116 -19.73 -3.27 -21.32
C GLY A 116 -19.25 -4.64 -20.78
N ARG A 117 -18.31 -5.31 -21.46
CA ARG A 117 -17.72 -6.55 -20.93
C ARG A 117 -16.80 -6.29 -19.75
N ALA A 118 -16.02 -5.21 -19.81
CA ALA A 118 -15.18 -4.78 -18.70
C ALA A 118 -15.98 -4.45 -17.43
N ASP A 119 -17.18 -3.88 -17.56
CA ASP A 119 -18.09 -3.68 -16.42
C ASP A 119 -18.48 -5.01 -15.75
N LEU A 120 -18.84 -6.01 -16.55
CA LEU A 120 -19.18 -7.34 -16.04
C LEU A 120 -17.99 -8.00 -15.33
N ASP A 121 -16.77 -7.83 -15.86
CA ASP A 121 -15.57 -8.37 -15.24
C ASP A 121 -15.32 -7.71 -13.85
N ILE A 122 -15.51 -6.39 -13.72
CA ILE A 122 -15.39 -5.67 -12.43
C ILE A 122 -16.42 -6.18 -11.42
N GLU A 123 -17.69 -6.29 -11.82
CA GLU A 123 -18.74 -6.81 -10.94
C GLU A 123 -18.47 -8.27 -10.51
N ALA A 124 -17.91 -9.08 -11.41
CA ALA A 124 -17.46 -10.43 -11.07
C ALA A 124 -16.33 -10.41 -10.04
N PHE A 125 -15.35 -9.50 -10.17
CA PHE A 125 -14.26 -9.37 -9.18
C PHE A 125 -14.76 -8.86 -7.83
N LYS A 126 -15.67 -7.87 -7.81
CA LYS A 126 -16.31 -7.40 -6.57
C LYS A 126 -16.98 -8.55 -5.83
N LYS A 127 -17.73 -9.39 -6.55
CA LYS A 127 -18.37 -10.58 -5.99
C LYS A 127 -17.36 -11.62 -5.53
N GLN A 128 -16.38 -11.96 -6.38
CA GLN A 128 -15.37 -12.98 -6.10
C GLN A 128 -14.57 -12.66 -4.83
N TYR A 129 -14.26 -11.38 -4.60
CA TYR A 129 -13.45 -10.93 -3.48
C TYR A 129 -14.26 -10.26 -2.37
N ASN A 130 -15.56 -10.58 -2.25
CA ASN A 130 -16.43 -10.14 -1.16
C ASN A 130 -16.36 -8.62 -0.89
N GLY A 131 -16.42 -7.80 -1.94
CA GLY A 131 -16.38 -6.33 -1.83
C GLY A 131 -15.00 -5.74 -1.52
N LYS A 132 -13.91 -6.51 -1.63
CA LYS A 132 -12.54 -5.97 -1.51
C LYS A 132 -12.06 -5.23 -2.76
N VAL A 133 -12.79 -5.33 -3.88
CA VAL A 133 -12.49 -4.58 -5.10
C VAL A 133 -13.40 -3.35 -5.12
N ILE A 134 -12.79 -2.18 -5.24
CA ILE A 134 -13.46 -0.87 -5.37
C ILE A 134 -13.11 -0.35 -6.76
N SER A 135 -14.11 0.10 -7.51
CA SER A 135 -13.90 0.65 -8.85
C SER A 135 -14.24 2.13 -8.93
N VAL A 136 -13.56 2.82 -9.84
CA VAL A 136 -13.83 4.19 -10.24
C VAL A 136 -13.80 4.22 -11.76
N HIS A 137 -14.89 4.68 -12.39
CA HIS A 137 -15.03 4.71 -13.84
C HIS A 137 -14.89 6.14 -14.34
N TYR A 138 -13.75 6.42 -14.97
CA TYR A 138 -13.47 7.69 -15.63
C TYR A 138 -13.96 7.62 -17.08
N HIS A 139 -15.08 8.30 -17.33
CA HIS A 139 -15.55 8.57 -18.68
C HIS A 139 -14.73 9.71 -19.30
N LEU A 140 -14.45 9.60 -20.60
CA LEU A 140 -13.57 10.52 -21.32
C LEU A 140 -14.37 11.43 -22.25
N PRO A 141 -13.95 12.70 -22.43
CA PRO A 141 -14.63 13.61 -23.33
C PRO A 141 -14.36 13.22 -24.79
N THR A 142 -15.24 13.67 -25.68
CA THR A 142 -15.13 13.40 -27.11
C THR A 142 -13.73 13.75 -27.63
N GLY A 143 -13.06 12.75 -28.20
CA GLY A 143 -11.70 12.89 -28.68
C GLY A 143 -11.16 11.56 -29.20
N GLN A 144 -9.87 11.31 -28.96
CA GLN A 144 -9.14 10.15 -29.49
C GLN A 144 -9.83 8.80 -29.17
N PHE A 145 -10.49 8.69 -28.02
CA PHE A 145 -11.09 7.44 -27.53
C PHE A 145 -12.63 7.43 -27.65
N GLY A 146 -13.19 8.38 -28.39
CA GLY A 146 -14.59 8.77 -28.32
C GLY A 146 -14.91 9.53 -27.03
N GLY A 147 -16.18 9.70 -26.71
CA GLY A 147 -16.57 10.32 -25.45
C GLY A 147 -18.07 10.37 -25.23
N ASP A 148 -18.46 10.83 -24.05
CA ASP A 148 -19.84 10.72 -23.59
C ASP A 148 -20.24 11.76 -22.53
N SER A 149 -21.53 11.77 -22.20
CA SER A 149 -22.14 12.77 -21.30
C SER A 149 -21.73 12.63 -19.82
N MET A 150 -20.92 11.63 -19.46
CA MET A 150 -20.42 11.43 -18.11
C MET A 150 -18.96 11.87 -17.96
N ALA A 151 -18.35 12.34 -19.05
CA ALA A 151 -16.96 12.77 -19.05
C ALA A 151 -16.68 13.94 -18.11
N THR A 152 -15.48 13.95 -17.55
CA THR A 152 -14.97 15.06 -16.74
C THR A 152 -13.57 15.45 -17.21
N LEU A 153 -13.22 16.74 -17.05
CA LEU A 153 -11.87 17.23 -17.32
C LEU A 153 -10.83 16.55 -16.41
N GLU A 154 -11.21 16.27 -15.17
CA GLU A 154 -10.37 15.56 -14.20
C GLU A 154 -10.07 14.13 -14.65
N GLY A 155 -11.08 13.37 -15.10
CA GLY A 155 -10.89 12.04 -15.68
C GLY A 155 -9.96 12.05 -16.90
N GLN A 156 -10.10 13.06 -17.77
CA GLN A 156 -9.19 13.27 -18.90
C GLN A 156 -7.75 13.54 -18.45
N ASN A 157 -7.56 14.38 -17.43
CA ASN A 157 -6.23 14.71 -16.90
C ASN A 157 -5.53 13.48 -16.29
N ILE A 158 -6.28 12.63 -15.57
CA ILE A 158 -5.73 11.37 -15.04
C ILE A 158 -5.36 10.43 -16.19
N ALA A 159 -6.24 10.28 -17.19
CA ALA A 159 -5.98 9.45 -18.37
C ALA A 159 -4.72 9.90 -19.12
N ALA A 160 -4.56 11.21 -19.32
CA ALA A 160 -3.39 11.79 -19.97
C ALA A 160 -2.12 11.54 -19.14
N MET A 161 -2.16 11.76 -17.83
CA MET A 161 -1.02 11.52 -16.94
C MET A 161 -0.57 10.06 -16.96
N PHE A 162 -1.51 9.11 -17.00
CA PHE A 162 -1.19 7.69 -17.08
C PHE A 162 -0.85 7.19 -18.49
N GLY A 163 -0.84 8.09 -19.49
CA GLY A 163 -0.52 7.75 -20.87
C GLY A 163 -1.51 6.76 -21.48
N LEU A 164 -2.81 6.98 -21.27
CA LEU A 164 -3.87 6.12 -21.78
C LEU A 164 -3.74 5.89 -23.29
N LEU A 165 -3.84 4.61 -23.71
CA LEU A 165 -3.69 4.20 -25.11
C LEU A 165 -4.99 3.69 -25.73
N GLY A 166 -6.04 3.47 -24.92
CA GLY A 166 -7.33 2.97 -25.40
C GLY A 166 -8.29 2.68 -24.25
N THR A 167 -9.51 2.26 -24.59
CA THR A 167 -10.55 1.85 -23.65
C THR A 167 -11.09 0.45 -24.01
N PRO A 168 -11.47 -0.39 -23.03
CA PRO A 168 -11.30 -0.19 -21.61
C PRO A 168 -9.85 -0.52 -21.18
N PHE A 169 -9.25 0.38 -20.41
CA PHE A 169 -7.99 0.12 -19.67
C PHE A 169 -8.23 0.47 -18.21
N ALA A 170 -7.45 -0.11 -17.29
CA ALA A 170 -7.54 0.24 -15.88
C ALA A 170 -6.17 0.30 -15.20
N ALA A 171 -6.03 1.23 -14.25
CA ALA A 171 -4.95 1.18 -13.27
C ALA A 171 -5.40 0.34 -12.07
N ILE A 172 -4.59 -0.64 -11.67
CA ILE A 172 -4.90 -1.55 -10.55
C ILE A 172 -3.99 -1.23 -9.36
N ASN A 173 -4.53 -0.57 -8.34
CA ASN A 173 -3.77 0.07 -7.26
C ASN A 173 -2.63 0.98 -7.77
N ARG A 174 -2.75 1.48 -9.01
CA ARG A 174 -1.69 2.22 -9.71
C ARG A 174 -0.32 1.51 -9.66
N ASN A 175 -0.32 0.17 -9.64
CA ASN A 175 0.90 -0.61 -9.75
C ASN A 175 1.40 -0.64 -11.19
N HIS A 176 2.71 -0.80 -11.35
CA HIS A 176 3.31 -0.91 -12.66
C HIS A 176 3.01 -2.25 -13.34
N LEU A 177 3.12 -2.26 -14.66
CA LEU A 177 3.03 -3.49 -15.44
C LEU A 177 4.25 -4.37 -15.15
N PRO A 178 4.09 -5.71 -15.13
CA PRO A 178 5.22 -6.61 -14.99
C PRO A 178 6.32 -6.30 -16.03
N GLY A 179 7.51 -5.96 -15.55
CA GLY A 179 8.67 -5.64 -16.40
C GLY A 179 8.72 -4.22 -16.96
N ASP A 180 7.74 -3.36 -16.67
CA ASP A 180 7.72 -1.96 -17.14
C ASP A 180 7.26 -1.01 -16.03
N THR A 181 8.22 -0.34 -15.38
CA THR A 181 7.97 0.63 -14.29
C THR A 181 7.46 1.99 -14.75
N THR A 182 7.32 2.20 -16.06
CA THR A 182 6.85 3.45 -16.68
C THR A 182 5.38 3.41 -17.03
N LYS A 183 4.75 2.22 -17.01
CA LYS A 183 3.33 2.04 -17.35
C LYS A 183 2.55 1.45 -16.18
N LEU A 184 1.30 1.90 -16.01
CA LEU A 184 0.40 1.44 -14.94
C LEU A 184 -0.93 0.84 -15.45
N LEU A 185 -1.21 0.96 -16.75
CA LEU A 185 -2.51 0.67 -17.32
C LEU A 185 -2.58 -0.73 -17.95
N PHE A 186 -3.49 -1.54 -17.45
CA PHE A 186 -3.79 -2.88 -17.95
C PHE A 186 -4.98 -2.80 -18.92
N ALA A 187 -4.83 -3.34 -20.13
CA ALA A 187 -5.94 -3.47 -21.06
C ALA A 187 -7.06 -4.38 -20.50
N GLY A 188 -8.30 -4.11 -20.88
CA GLY A 188 -9.46 -4.93 -20.52
C GLY A 188 -9.24 -6.42 -20.77
N GLY A 189 -9.76 -7.27 -19.88
CA GLY A 189 -9.51 -8.71 -19.87
C GLY A 189 -8.21 -9.13 -19.16
N ASN A 190 -7.28 -8.21 -18.84
CA ASN A 190 -6.00 -8.53 -18.19
C ASN A 190 -5.92 -8.09 -16.72
N TRP A 191 -7.06 -8.01 -16.01
CA TRP A 191 -7.13 -7.48 -14.64
C TRP A 191 -7.08 -8.54 -13.54
N GLY A 192 -7.37 -9.80 -13.86
CA GLY A 192 -7.48 -10.88 -12.86
C GLY A 192 -6.21 -11.09 -12.04
N THR A 193 -5.06 -11.25 -12.70
CA THR A 193 -3.76 -11.45 -12.04
C THR A 193 -3.36 -10.28 -11.12
N PRO A 194 -3.33 -9.00 -11.58
CA PRO A 194 -2.96 -7.90 -10.69
C PRO A 194 -3.98 -7.68 -9.57
N ILE A 195 -5.28 -7.92 -9.77
CA ILE A 195 -6.27 -7.85 -8.69
C ILE A 195 -6.00 -8.93 -7.65
N ALA A 196 -5.87 -10.20 -8.06
CA ALA A 196 -5.62 -11.32 -7.16
C ALA A 196 -4.36 -11.11 -6.31
N GLY A 197 -3.27 -10.66 -6.96
CA GLY A 197 -2.02 -10.35 -6.29
C GLY A 197 -2.14 -9.25 -5.25
N ASN A 198 -2.92 -8.20 -5.52
CA ASN A 198 -3.13 -7.11 -4.56
C ASN A 198 -4.07 -7.50 -3.42
N VAL A 199 -5.15 -8.25 -3.67
CA VAL A 199 -6.08 -8.70 -2.60
C VAL A 199 -5.36 -9.55 -1.54
N ALA A 200 -4.33 -10.30 -1.93
CA ALA A 200 -3.56 -11.16 -1.02
C ALA A 200 -2.58 -10.40 -0.11
N LEU A 201 -2.35 -9.10 -0.34
CA LEU A 201 -1.41 -8.31 0.45
C LEU A 201 -1.97 -7.97 1.84
N GLN A 202 -1.05 -7.69 2.77
CA GLN A 202 -1.38 -7.04 4.02
C GLN A 202 -1.24 -5.52 3.84
N PRO A 203 -2.27 -4.74 4.18
CA PRO A 203 -2.22 -3.29 3.99
C PRO A 203 -1.35 -2.61 5.04
N ALA A 204 -0.61 -1.60 4.62
CA ALA A 204 0.20 -0.76 5.50
C ALA A 204 -0.65 0.29 6.28
N CYS A 205 -1.90 0.49 5.86
CA CYS A 205 -2.84 1.40 6.50
C CYS A 205 -4.30 0.96 6.33
N GLY A 206 -5.14 1.37 7.29
CA GLY A 206 -6.59 1.27 7.22
C GLY A 206 -7.21 2.65 6.98
N ILE A 207 -8.39 2.66 6.36
CA ILE A 207 -9.13 3.89 6.03
C ILE A 207 -10.56 3.74 6.53
N SER A 208 -11.03 4.74 7.27
CA SER A 208 -12.45 4.92 7.60
C SER A 208 -13.00 6.11 6.81
N VAL A 209 -14.25 6.01 6.37
CA VAL A 209 -14.95 7.08 5.65
C VAL A 209 -16.33 7.26 6.26
N ASP A 210 -16.63 8.47 6.71
CA ASP A 210 -17.95 8.86 7.17
C ASP A 210 -18.51 9.91 6.23
N ALA A 211 -19.55 9.53 5.49
CA ALA A 211 -20.31 10.38 4.57
C ALA A 211 -21.78 10.47 5.01
N SER A 212 -22.05 10.32 6.31
CA SER A 212 -23.41 10.29 6.86
C SER A 212 -24.04 11.67 7.01
N THR A 213 -23.22 12.73 7.05
CA THR A 213 -23.69 14.09 7.30
C THR A 213 -24.04 14.77 5.98
N ILE A 214 -25.35 14.84 5.67
CA ILE A 214 -25.89 15.53 4.50
C ILE A 214 -26.87 16.60 4.96
N ASN A 215 -26.54 17.86 4.67
CA ASN A 215 -27.34 19.05 5.00
C ASN A 215 -27.85 19.69 3.71
N ASN A 216 -29.10 19.42 3.35
CA ASN A 216 -29.67 19.79 2.06
C ASN A 216 -28.81 19.27 0.90
N SER A 217 -28.08 20.15 0.22
CA SER A 217 -27.23 19.82 -0.91
C SER A 217 -25.76 19.68 -0.55
N MET A 218 -25.35 19.97 0.69
CA MET A 218 -23.97 19.82 1.11
C MET A 218 -23.77 18.47 1.83
N MET A 219 -22.71 17.75 1.47
CA MET A 219 -22.28 16.54 2.16
C MET A 219 -20.90 16.76 2.78
N ASP A 220 -20.79 16.51 4.08
CA ASP A 220 -19.52 16.50 4.78
C ASP A 220 -18.96 15.08 4.81
N VAL A 221 -17.67 14.95 4.46
CA VAL A 221 -16.97 13.68 4.37
C VAL A 221 -15.77 13.71 5.29
N LYS A 222 -15.81 12.90 6.35
CA LYS A 222 -14.70 12.72 7.28
C LYS A 222 -13.97 11.43 6.97
N VAL A 223 -12.66 11.53 6.74
CA VAL A 223 -11.79 10.39 6.46
C VAL A 223 -10.77 10.24 7.58
N GLY A 224 -10.66 9.04 8.13
CA GLY A 224 -9.62 8.67 9.08
C GLY A 224 -8.66 7.66 8.46
N VAL A 225 -7.36 7.80 8.71
CA VAL A 225 -6.31 6.91 8.21
C VAL A 225 -5.46 6.46 9.38
N LYS A 226 -5.26 5.15 9.55
CA LYS A 226 -4.37 4.59 10.57
C LYS A 226 -3.28 3.78 9.92
N PHE A 227 -2.04 3.92 10.40
CA PHE A 227 -0.89 3.22 9.85
C PHE A 227 -0.44 2.07 10.75
N SER A 228 -0.33 0.87 10.19
CA SER A 228 0.19 -0.32 10.89
C SER A 228 1.73 -0.38 10.87
N GLN A 229 2.35 0.40 9.99
CA GLN A 229 3.81 0.50 9.81
C GLN A 229 4.21 1.93 9.46
N THR A 230 5.48 2.28 9.72
CA THR A 230 6.03 3.57 9.32
C THR A 230 6.26 3.61 7.81
N ILE A 231 5.80 4.68 7.17
CA ILE A 231 6.03 4.98 5.75
C ILE A 231 6.72 6.33 5.66
N ILE A 232 7.90 6.35 5.04
CA ILE A 232 8.79 7.53 4.99
C ILE A 232 8.53 8.33 3.71
N GLU A 233 8.03 7.68 2.68
CA GLU A 233 7.66 8.30 1.42
C GLU A 233 6.48 9.28 1.62
N PRO A 234 6.48 10.44 0.92
CA PRO A 234 5.34 11.35 0.94
C PRO A 234 4.06 10.67 0.45
N LEU A 235 2.98 10.82 1.22
CA LEU A 235 1.67 10.25 0.93
C LEU A 235 0.62 11.35 0.74
N SER A 236 -0.36 11.03 -0.08
CA SER A 236 -1.57 11.83 -0.27
C SER A 236 -2.82 10.99 -0.01
N LEU A 237 -3.83 11.65 0.55
CA LEU A 237 -5.20 11.16 0.65
C LEU A 237 -6.02 11.75 -0.49
N THR A 238 -6.58 10.90 -1.34
CA THR A 238 -7.56 11.31 -2.35
C THR A 238 -8.96 10.82 -1.96
N VAL A 239 -9.94 11.70 -2.10
CA VAL A 239 -11.36 11.42 -1.82
C VAL A 239 -12.19 11.82 -3.02
N LEU A 240 -12.99 10.89 -3.55
CA LEU A 240 -13.74 11.04 -4.78
C LEU A 240 -15.24 10.85 -4.55
N LEU A 241 -16.04 11.61 -5.28
CA LEU A 241 -17.47 11.41 -5.42
C LEU A 241 -17.75 10.57 -6.67
N LEU A 242 -18.52 9.49 -6.50
CA LEU A 242 -18.99 8.61 -7.56
C LEU A 242 -20.53 8.59 -7.58
N GLU A 243 -21.10 8.24 -8.74
CA GLU A 243 -22.53 8.01 -8.91
C GLU A 243 -22.80 6.66 -9.58
N ASP A 244 -23.73 5.88 -9.00
CA ASP A 244 -24.26 4.66 -9.58
C ASP A 244 -25.53 4.91 -10.41
N SER A 245 -25.95 3.88 -11.13
CA SER A 245 -27.23 3.85 -11.83
C SER A 245 -27.42 5.00 -12.84
N VAL A 246 -26.33 5.48 -13.44
CA VAL A 246 -26.31 6.59 -14.39
C VAL A 246 -26.77 6.10 -15.73
N THR A 247 -27.80 6.73 -16.28
CA THR A 247 -28.39 6.36 -17.56
C THR A 247 -29.08 7.58 -18.16
N GLY A 248 -29.40 7.52 -19.45
CA GLY A 248 -30.01 8.64 -20.15
C GLY A 248 -30.22 8.38 -21.64
N ASP A 249 -30.17 9.46 -22.40
CA ASP A 249 -30.33 9.48 -23.85
C ASP A 249 -29.07 8.98 -24.59
N GLU A 250 -28.94 9.35 -25.87
CA GLU A 250 -27.90 8.86 -26.78
C GLU A 250 -26.49 9.03 -26.23
N GLY A 251 -26.24 10.09 -25.45
CA GLY A 251 -24.95 10.34 -24.81
C GLY A 251 -24.59 9.35 -23.70
N TYR A 252 -25.50 8.45 -23.33
CA TYR A 252 -25.32 7.41 -22.30
C TYR A 252 -25.42 5.99 -22.88
N TRP A 253 -25.82 5.83 -24.15
CA TRP A 253 -26.01 4.51 -24.76
C TRP A 253 -24.67 3.83 -25.05
N GLN A 254 -24.50 2.60 -24.56
CA GLN A 254 -23.22 1.90 -24.59
C GLN A 254 -23.06 1.06 -25.86
N ALA A 255 -22.04 1.33 -26.68
CA ALA A 255 -21.62 0.46 -27.76
C ALA A 255 -21.33 -0.96 -27.22
N ASN A 256 -21.69 -1.97 -28.02
CA ASN A 256 -21.65 -3.37 -27.60
C ASN A 256 -21.21 -4.31 -28.73
N TYR A 257 -20.00 -4.85 -28.63
CA TYR A 257 -19.48 -5.82 -29.62
C TYR A 257 -19.97 -7.26 -29.38
N TYR A 258 -20.71 -7.50 -28.30
CA TYR A 258 -21.19 -8.82 -27.88
C TYR A 258 -22.67 -9.06 -28.20
N ASN A 259 -23.30 -8.20 -29.01
CA ASN A 259 -24.72 -8.31 -29.34
C ASN A 259 -25.09 -9.66 -29.99
N THR A 260 -24.17 -10.29 -30.71
CA THR A 260 -24.35 -11.60 -31.35
C THR A 260 -23.61 -12.73 -30.64
N ASP A 261 -22.95 -12.47 -29.51
CA ASP A 261 -22.18 -13.45 -28.76
C ASP A 261 -22.99 -14.03 -27.59
N ALA A 262 -23.55 -15.22 -27.78
CA ALA A 262 -24.35 -15.91 -26.77
C ALA A 262 -23.54 -16.36 -25.54
N THR A 263 -22.21 -16.32 -25.59
CA THR A 263 -21.35 -16.65 -24.43
C THR A 263 -21.31 -15.52 -23.39
N VAL A 264 -21.81 -14.32 -23.73
CA VAL A 264 -21.91 -13.17 -22.84
C VAL A 264 -23.39 -12.79 -22.67
N PRO A 265 -24.18 -13.58 -21.92
CA PRO A 265 -25.64 -13.49 -21.92
C PRO A 265 -26.18 -12.12 -21.46
N GLN A 266 -25.42 -11.38 -20.63
CA GLN A 266 -25.78 -10.05 -20.18
C GLN A 266 -25.73 -8.98 -21.30
N LEU A 267 -24.98 -9.24 -22.39
CA LEU A 267 -24.79 -8.33 -23.53
C LEU A 267 -25.40 -8.85 -24.84
N PHE A 268 -25.69 -10.16 -24.92
CA PHE A 268 -26.31 -10.79 -26.07
C PHE A 268 -27.72 -10.26 -26.35
N GLY A 269 -28.00 -9.91 -27.61
CA GLY A 269 -29.32 -9.43 -28.05
C GLY A 269 -29.73 -8.06 -27.49
N ARG A 270 -28.81 -7.30 -26.88
CA ARG A 270 -29.09 -6.01 -26.22
C ARG A 270 -29.01 -4.80 -27.15
N GLY A 271 -28.65 -5.01 -28.41
CA GLY A 271 -28.45 -3.97 -29.43
C GLY A 271 -27.00 -3.47 -29.51
N HIS A 272 -26.74 -2.67 -30.55
CA HIS A 272 -25.51 -1.92 -30.74
C HIS A 272 -25.87 -0.51 -31.28
N PRO A 273 -25.89 0.53 -30.43
CA PRO A 273 -25.58 0.51 -28.99
C PRO A 273 -26.70 -0.12 -28.14
N ILE A 274 -26.37 -0.47 -26.89
CA ILE A 274 -27.33 -0.81 -25.84
C ILE A 274 -27.97 0.48 -25.34
N LYS A 275 -29.27 0.62 -25.58
CA LYS A 275 -30.08 1.74 -25.08
C LYS A 275 -30.36 1.58 -23.59
N ASN A 276 -30.53 2.71 -22.88
CA ASN A 276 -30.77 2.73 -21.43
C ASN A 276 -29.75 1.91 -20.64
N TYR A 277 -28.49 1.92 -21.08
CA TYR A 277 -27.41 1.26 -20.35
C TYR A 277 -27.22 1.95 -19.01
N VAL A 278 -26.98 1.16 -17.97
CA VAL A 278 -26.86 1.64 -16.59
C VAL A 278 -25.38 1.60 -16.21
N HIS A 279 -24.77 2.77 -16.11
CA HIS A 279 -23.37 2.93 -15.71
C HIS A 279 -23.28 3.05 -14.19
N ASN A 280 -22.35 2.31 -13.59
CA ASN A 280 -22.05 2.35 -12.16
C ASN A 280 -20.63 2.85 -11.91
N ASP A 281 -20.33 3.19 -10.66
CA ASP A 281 -19.04 3.72 -10.20
C ASP A 281 -18.55 4.94 -10.98
N VAL A 282 -19.47 5.73 -11.54
CA VAL A 282 -19.10 6.80 -12.46
C VAL A 282 -18.50 7.94 -11.68
N TYR A 283 -17.26 8.30 -12.01
CA TYR A 283 -16.59 9.45 -11.41
C TYR A 283 -17.39 10.74 -11.63
N ARG A 284 -17.50 11.57 -10.58
CA ARG A 284 -18.14 12.88 -10.64
C ARG A 284 -17.21 14.03 -10.32
N ALA A 285 -16.48 13.92 -9.21
CA ALA A 285 -15.61 14.99 -8.75
C ALA A 285 -14.58 14.49 -7.75
N ALA A 286 -13.45 15.19 -7.66
CA ALA A 286 -12.57 15.12 -6.51
C ALA A 286 -13.18 15.94 -5.37
N ILE A 287 -13.35 15.31 -4.20
CA ILE A 287 -13.77 15.97 -2.96
C ILE A 287 -12.55 16.58 -2.25
N SER A 288 -11.42 15.89 -2.31
CA SER A 288 -10.10 16.42 -1.93
C SER A 288 -9.51 17.29 -3.04
N PRO A 289 -8.36 17.97 -2.84
CA PRO A 289 -7.58 18.48 -3.96
C PRO A 289 -7.32 17.39 -5.01
N PHE A 290 -7.23 17.79 -6.28
CA PHE A 290 -7.20 16.88 -7.43
C PHE A 290 -6.09 15.80 -7.36
N TRP A 291 -4.89 16.17 -6.91
CA TRP A 291 -3.77 15.23 -6.72
C TRP A 291 -3.67 14.63 -5.31
N GLY A 292 -4.72 14.82 -4.52
CA GLY A 292 -4.84 14.41 -3.14
C GLY A 292 -4.33 15.45 -2.14
N GLN A 293 -4.86 15.37 -0.93
CA GLN A 293 -4.43 16.13 0.24
C GLN A 293 -3.16 15.48 0.83
N ALA A 294 -2.07 16.25 0.95
CA ALA A 294 -0.84 15.72 1.54
C ALA A 294 -1.03 15.32 3.01
N ILE A 295 -0.50 14.16 3.39
CA ILE A 295 -0.50 13.66 4.78
C ILE A 295 0.82 14.08 5.43
N PRO A 296 0.81 14.79 6.56
CA PRO A 296 2.04 15.18 7.25
C PRO A 296 2.86 13.93 7.65
N ALA A 297 4.19 13.99 7.48
CA ALA A 297 5.08 12.86 7.76
C ALA A 297 5.00 12.36 9.22
N GLY A 298 4.68 13.22 10.17
CA GLY A 298 4.46 12.83 11.57
C GLY A 298 3.24 11.93 11.78
N ASN A 299 2.31 11.89 10.81
CA ASN A 299 1.09 11.08 10.82
C ASN A 299 1.18 9.82 9.95
N THR A 300 2.34 9.52 9.37
CA THR A 300 2.59 8.29 8.57
C THR A 300 3.49 7.29 9.31
N LEU A 301 3.68 7.49 10.62
CA LEU A 301 4.44 6.59 11.49
C LEU A 301 3.56 5.42 11.97
N ALA A 302 4.18 4.29 12.31
CA ALA A 302 3.46 3.15 12.87
C ALA A 302 2.61 3.56 14.09
N ASN A 303 1.37 3.06 14.14
CA ASN A 303 0.37 3.34 15.19
C ASN A 303 -0.03 4.81 15.32
N THR A 304 0.17 5.63 14.28
CA THR A 304 -0.37 6.98 14.22
C THR A 304 -1.64 7.04 13.38
N GLN A 305 -2.40 8.12 13.57
CA GLN A 305 -3.63 8.39 12.85
C GLN A 305 -3.56 9.78 12.21
N TYR A 306 -4.16 9.89 11.02
CA TYR A 306 -4.48 11.13 10.35
C TYR A 306 -5.99 11.23 10.17
N SER A 307 -6.54 12.45 10.18
CA SER A 307 -7.93 12.69 9.81
C SER A 307 -8.08 13.97 9.02
N ALA A 308 -8.93 13.95 8.00
CA ALA A 308 -9.31 15.13 7.23
C ALA A 308 -10.84 15.16 7.09
N THR A 309 -11.39 16.36 6.96
CA THR A 309 -12.81 16.57 6.66
C THR A 309 -12.90 17.46 5.43
N PHE A 310 -13.78 17.09 4.51
CA PHE A 310 -14.05 17.81 3.28
C PHE A 310 -15.55 18.04 3.17
N SER A 311 -15.96 19.02 2.36
CA SER A 311 -17.36 19.29 2.08
C SER A 311 -17.55 19.44 0.57
N ILE A 312 -18.64 18.90 0.04
CA ILE A 312 -18.96 18.96 -1.39
C ILE A 312 -20.44 19.26 -1.60
N ASP A 313 -20.74 20.10 -2.59
CA ASP A 313 -22.11 20.28 -3.09
C ASP A 313 -22.49 19.11 -3.99
N ILE A 314 -23.57 18.42 -3.61
CA ILE A 314 -24.16 17.28 -4.30
C ILE A 314 -25.52 17.62 -4.92
N SER A 315 -25.85 18.91 -5.05
CA SER A 315 -27.11 19.40 -5.63
C SER A 315 -27.38 18.86 -7.03
N ALA A 316 -26.33 18.69 -7.84
CA ALA A 316 -26.41 18.25 -9.23
C ALA A 316 -26.65 16.74 -9.41
N TYR A 317 -26.61 15.94 -8.34
CA TYR A 317 -26.59 14.48 -8.44
C TYR A 317 -27.74 13.79 -7.71
N ARG A 318 -28.00 12.53 -8.10
CA ARG A 318 -29.04 11.71 -7.46
C ARG A 318 -28.51 11.08 -6.18
N LYS A 319 -28.77 11.74 -5.06
CA LYS A 319 -28.23 11.40 -3.73
C LYS A 319 -28.26 9.91 -3.35
N PRO A 320 -29.36 9.16 -3.57
CA PRO A 320 -29.40 7.73 -3.21
C PRO A 320 -28.40 6.85 -3.98
N HIS A 321 -27.86 7.35 -5.10
CA HIS A 321 -26.89 6.65 -5.93
C HIS A 321 -25.45 7.15 -5.73
N LEU A 322 -25.22 8.07 -4.80
CA LEU A 322 -23.88 8.59 -4.55
C LEU A 322 -23.05 7.65 -3.67
N LYS A 323 -21.76 7.59 -3.98
CA LYS A 323 -20.73 6.91 -3.21
C LYS A 323 -19.52 7.81 -3.03
N VAL A 324 -18.81 7.60 -1.94
CA VAL A 324 -17.51 8.20 -1.67
C VAL A 324 -16.45 7.10 -1.69
N VAL A 325 -15.37 7.34 -2.44
CA VAL A 325 -14.17 6.49 -2.43
C VAL A 325 -13.01 7.30 -1.88
N ALA A 326 -12.33 6.79 -0.86
CA ALA A 326 -11.11 7.37 -0.32
C ALA A 326 -9.95 6.39 -0.48
N PHE A 327 -8.77 6.88 -0.86
CA PHE A 327 -7.58 6.04 -0.99
C PHE A 327 -6.30 6.79 -0.67
N ILE A 328 -5.32 6.04 -0.18
CA ILE A 328 -3.98 6.55 0.12
C ILE A 328 -3.04 6.13 -0.98
N HIS A 329 -2.28 7.08 -1.51
CA HIS A 329 -1.28 6.81 -2.52
C HIS A 329 0.01 7.58 -2.25
N GLY A 330 1.12 7.09 -2.79
CA GLY A 330 2.34 7.87 -2.82
C GLY A 330 2.26 9.06 -3.78
N GLN A 331 3.27 9.92 -3.73
CA GLN A 331 3.39 11.06 -4.64
C GLN A 331 4.35 10.73 -5.79
N GLY A 332 3.82 10.70 -7.01
CA GLY A 332 4.60 10.50 -8.23
C GLY A 332 4.66 11.72 -9.13
N ASP A 333 5.18 11.51 -10.34
CA ASP A 333 5.18 12.48 -11.43
C ASP A 333 5.18 11.72 -12.76
N ALA A 334 5.13 12.45 -13.88
CA ALA A 334 5.08 11.86 -15.23
C ALA A 334 6.26 10.91 -15.53
N MET A 335 7.41 11.07 -14.87
CA MET A 335 8.58 10.21 -15.04
C MET A 335 8.63 9.06 -14.02
N ARG A 336 7.85 9.15 -12.94
CA ARG A 336 7.85 8.22 -11.81
C ARG A 336 6.44 7.82 -11.43
N LEU A 337 5.64 7.42 -12.42
CA LEU A 337 4.23 7.07 -12.24
C LEU A 337 4.03 5.96 -11.19
N HIS A 338 4.94 4.98 -11.10
CA HIS A 338 4.91 3.92 -10.08
C HIS A 338 4.90 4.45 -8.63
N LYS A 339 5.31 5.70 -8.39
CA LYS A 339 5.23 6.33 -7.06
C LYS A 339 3.82 6.75 -6.68
N TYR A 340 2.89 6.84 -7.64
CA TYR A 340 1.45 7.00 -7.36
C TYR A 340 0.78 5.71 -6.87
N LYS A 341 1.54 4.66 -6.53
CA LYS A 341 1.01 3.41 -6.00
C LYS A 341 0.00 3.66 -4.87
N VAL A 342 -1.15 3.02 -4.97
CA VAL A 342 -2.20 3.02 -3.96
C VAL A 342 -1.86 1.97 -2.91
N LEU A 343 -1.93 2.36 -1.64
CA LEU A 343 -1.62 1.51 -0.49
C LEU A 343 -2.87 0.79 0.01
N ASN A 344 -3.99 1.51 0.13
CA ASN A 344 -5.29 0.95 0.45
C ASN A 344 -6.40 1.92 -0.01
N ALA A 345 -7.64 1.43 -0.03
CA ALA A 345 -8.82 2.19 -0.39
C ALA A 345 -10.01 1.82 0.52
N GLN A 346 -11.00 2.70 0.59
CA GLN A 346 -12.27 2.46 1.28
C GLN A 346 -13.40 3.14 0.50
N GLU A 347 -14.57 2.53 0.50
CA GLU A 347 -15.77 3.10 -0.11
C GLU A 347 -16.94 3.09 0.89
N VAL A 348 -17.86 4.03 0.71
CA VAL A 348 -19.13 4.08 1.43
C VAL A 348 -20.19 4.77 0.58
N HIS A 349 -21.44 4.34 0.68
CA HIS A 349 -22.57 5.09 0.10
C HIS A 349 -22.80 6.40 0.86
N ALA A 350 -23.19 7.46 0.15
CA ALA A 350 -23.61 8.70 0.77
C ALA A 350 -24.75 8.44 1.77
N GLY A 351 -24.70 9.10 2.93
CA GLY A 351 -25.61 8.85 4.05
C GLY A 351 -25.16 7.75 5.01
N ASN A 352 -24.04 7.07 4.75
CA ASN A 352 -23.50 6.01 5.61
C ASN A 352 -22.07 6.30 6.08
N ALA A 353 -21.61 5.49 7.03
CA ALA A 353 -20.23 5.48 7.49
C ALA A 353 -19.66 4.06 7.42
N GLN A 354 -18.40 3.97 7.03
CA GLN A 354 -17.62 2.75 6.98
C GLN A 354 -16.40 2.90 7.90
N PRO A 355 -16.33 2.16 9.02
CA PRO A 355 -15.19 2.19 9.92
C PRO A 355 -13.94 1.52 9.29
N PHE A 356 -12.83 1.50 10.03
CA PHE A 356 -11.55 0.91 9.63
C PHE A 356 -11.63 -0.56 9.21
#